data_AF-A0AAV4ZTL1-F1
#
_entry.id   AF-A0AAV4ZTL1-F1
#
_cell.length_a   1.000
_cell.length_b   1.000
_cell.length_c   1.000
_cell.angle_alpha   90.00
_cell.angle_beta   90.00
_cell.angle_gamma   90.00
#
_symmetry.space_group_name_H-M   'P 1'
#
loop_
_entity.id
_entity.type
_entity.pdbx_description
1 polymer ?
#
loop_
_entity_poly.entity_id
_entity_poly.type
_entity_poly.pdbx_seq_one_letter_code
_entity_poly.pdbx_strand_id
1 'polypeptide(L)'
;MPHYDTDDAIWAQVLVLAEACQGESNSFTVVEPFREVDAARPLYVLIHPGDTVQTRSDVAGHSEAEAILGYSAERQEMMADDVERLKKAGWDFVVLHRFSSSYGFGTSNTVDWFEDAIDEMHERGAVLFGDQLEEAAAWLLSEARAVERPAVLLSGSWSSADYGCVAIVGSLLELAGARVHLAPSACISPDGSGEEWKPEAPTPSVEDLVAYGTSATHGPRA
;
A
#
# COMPACT_ATOMS: atom_id res chain seq x y z
N MET A 1 25.12 11.36 10.20
CA MET A 1 24.37 12.01 9.11
C MET A 1 24.39 11.04 7.95
N PRO A 2 23.31 10.29 7.69
CA PRO A 2 23.24 9.53 6.46
C PRO A 2 23.25 10.52 5.29
N HIS A 3 24.03 10.21 4.26
CA HIS A 3 24.06 10.96 3.03
C HIS A 3 22.78 10.65 2.26
N TYR A 4 21.82 11.57 2.28
CA TYR A 4 20.70 11.55 1.35
C TYR A 4 21.23 12.11 0.02
N ASP A 5 21.26 11.27 -1.01
CA ASP A 5 21.29 11.79 -2.36
C ASP A 5 19.99 12.59 -2.56
N THR A 6 20.12 13.77 -3.13
CA THR A 6 19.04 14.72 -3.43
C THR A 6 17.96 14.20 -4.39
N ASP A 7 17.98 12.92 -4.71
CA ASP A 7 17.21 12.31 -5.80
C ASP A 7 15.86 11.73 -5.36
N ASP A 8 15.55 11.67 -4.06
CA ASP A 8 14.21 11.24 -3.61
C ASP A 8 13.41 12.36 -2.92
N ALA A 9 13.02 13.34 -3.74
CA ALA A 9 12.23 14.49 -3.31
C ALA A 9 10.83 14.12 -2.79
N ILE A 10 10.31 12.94 -3.15
CA ILE A 10 8.99 12.46 -2.75
C ILE A 10 9.06 11.93 -1.32
N TRP A 11 10.03 11.06 -1.04
CA TRP A 11 10.24 10.55 0.31
C TRP A 11 10.55 11.66 1.31
N ALA A 12 11.38 12.64 0.92
CA ALA A 12 11.66 13.81 1.75
C ALA A 12 10.38 14.59 2.10
N GLN A 13 9.43 14.72 1.17
CA GLN A 13 8.14 15.38 1.42
C GLN A 13 7.26 14.54 2.36
N VAL A 14 7.21 13.22 2.18
CA VAL A 14 6.50 12.30 3.08
C VAL A 14 7.04 12.43 4.51
N LEU A 15 8.37 12.49 4.69
CA LEU A 15 9.00 12.66 6.00
C LEU A 15 8.68 14.02 6.63
N VAL A 16 8.68 15.10 5.85
CA VAL A 16 8.28 16.44 6.34
C VAL A 16 6.83 16.44 6.79
N LEU A 17 5.93 15.82 6.02
CA LEU A 17 4.54 15.67 6.40
C LEU A 17 4.43 14.85 7.70
N ALA A 18 5.10 13.70 7.78
CA ALA A 18 5.12 12.87 8.98
C ALA A 18 5.64 13.61 10.23
N GLU A 19 6.71 14.40 10.10
CA GLU A 19 7.25 15.19 11.21
C GLU A 19 6.27 16.30 11.65
N ALA A 20 5.61 16.97 10.69
CA ALA A 20 4.59 17.98 10.96
C ALA A 20 3.36 17.40 11.67
N CYS A 21 3.11 16.09 11.52
CA CYS A 21 1.95 15.42 12.09
C CYS A 21 2.03 15.18 13.60
N GLN A 22 3.24 15.13 14.20
CA GLN A 22 3.49 14.97 15.64
C GLN A 22 2.57 13.99 16.40
N GLY A 23 2.05 12.94 15.75
CA GLY A 23 1.11 11.97 16.33
C GLY A 23 -0.37 12.39 16.40
N GLU A 24 -0.76 13.52 15.79
CA GLU A 24 -2.14 14.06 15.83
C GLU A 24 -2.74 14.37 14.45
N SER A 25 -2.14 13.94 13.34
CA SER A 25 -2.60 14.43 12.04
C SER A 25 -3.88 13.79 11.55
N ASN A 26 -4.94 14.59 11.60
CA ASN A 26 -6.21 14.37 10.91
C ASN A 26 -6.19 14.96 9.49
N SER A 27 -5.07 14.94 8.75
CA SER A 27 -5.05 15.44 7.38
C SER A 27 -4.88 14.31 6.36
N PHE A 28 -5.44 14.50 5.18
CA PHE A 28 -5.12 13.76 3.96
C PHE A 28 -4.43 14.71 2.98
N THR A 29 -3.42 14.22 2.29
CA THR A 29 -2.63 14.99 1.34
C THR A 29 -2.23 14.11 0.16
N VAL A 30 -2.44 14.64 -1.03
CA VAL A 30 -1.89 14.05 -2.26
C VAL A 30 -0.48 14.62 -2.41
N VAL A 31 0.54 13.79 -2.23
CA VAL A 31 1.95 14.18 -2.37
C VAL A 31 2.34 14.23 -3.85
N GLU A 32 1.97 13.18 -4.59
CA GLU A 32 2.08 13.14 -6.04
C GLU A 32 0.83 12.49 -6.63
N PRO A 33 0.06 13.19 -7.49
CA PRO A 33 -1.06 12.57 -8.19
C PRO A 33 -0.57 11.72 -9.36
N PHE A 34 -1.45 10.88 -9.90
CA PHE A 34 -1.18 10.23 -11.18
C PHE A 34 -0.84 11.25 -12.28
N ARG A 35 0.20 10.96 -13.06
CA ARG A 35 0.50 11.72 -14.28
C ARG A 35 -0.55 11.50 -15.35
N GLU A 36 -1.05 10.26 -15.46
CA GLU A 36 -2.14 9.85 -16.33
C GLU A 36 -2.90 8.71 -15.67
N VAL A 37 -4.22 8.70 -15.82
CA VAL A 37 -5.11 7.66 -15.29
C VAL A 37 -5.74 6.90 -16.45
N ASP A 38 -5.40 5.62 -16.59
CA ASP A 38 -6.00 4.72 -17.56
C ASP A 38 -6.96 3.76 -16.83
N ALA A 39 -8.26 4.07 -16.86
CA ALA A 39 -9.28 3.26 -16.20
C ALA A 39 -9.35 1.80 -16.71
N ALA A 40 -8.80 1.51 -17.91
CA ALA A 40 -8.73 0.14 -18.42
C ALA A 40 -7.65 -0.70 -17.74
N ARG A 41 -6.71 -0.07 -17.02
CA ARG A 41 -5.68 -0.77 -16.24
C ARG A 41 -6.19 -1.07 -14.84
N PRO A 42 -5.89 -2.25 -14.29
CA PRO A 42 -6.13 -2.54 -12.88
C PRO A 42 -5.24 -1.68 -11.97
N LEU A 43 -5.66 -1.54 -10.71
CA LEU A 43 -5.01 -0.67 -9.73
C LEU A 43 -4.51 -1.50 -8.54
N TYR A 44 -3.25 -1.31 -8.16
CA TYR A 44 -2.69 -1.80 -6.90
C TYR A 44 -2.57 -0.65 -5.92
N VAL A 45 -3.15 -0.80 -4.72
CA VAL A 45 -3.09 0.20 -3.65
C VAL A 45 -2.39 -0.42 -2.45
N LEU A 46 -1.26 0.16 -2.07
CA LEU A 46 -0.48 -0.25 -0.92
C LEU A 46 -0.68 0.76 0.22
N ILE A 47 -1.32 0.32 1.31
CA ILE A 47 -1.66 1.18 2.44
C ILE A 47 -0.72 0.89 3.60
N HIS A 48 -0.06 1.91 4.12
CA HIS A 48 0.80 1.77 5.30
C HIS A 48 1.97 0.79 5.07
N PRO A 49 2.84 1.04 4.08
CA PRO A 49 3.87 0.09 3.67
C PRO A 49 4.88 -0.28 4.77
N GLY A 50 5.10 0.56 5.78
CA GLY A 50 6.27 0.46 6.66
C GLY A 50 6.04 0.17 8.15
N ASP A 51 4.95 -0.46 8.57
CA ASP A 51 4.75 -0.75 10.00
C ASP A 51 5.58 -1.97 10.47
N THR A 52 6.80 -1.68 10.92
CA THR A 52 7.49 -2.42 11.99
C THR A 52 8.50 -1.52 12.66
N VAL A 53 8.45 -1.40 13.99
CA VAL A 53 9.16 -0.32 14.71
C VAL A 53 10.19 -0.82 15.67
N GLN A 54 10.71 -2.00 15.39
CA GLN A 54 11.70 -2.56 16.26
C GLN A 54 12.80 -3.09 15.38
N THR A 55 13.97 -2.44 15.46
CA THR A 55 15.16 -3.02 14.85
C THR A 55 15.36 -4.41 15.45
N ARG A 56 16.04 -5.32 14.75
CA ARG A 56 16.37 -6.64 15.31
C ARG A 56 17.09 -6.54 16.67
N SER A 57 17.81 -5.44 16.93
CA SER A 57 18.41 -5.14 18.23
C SER A 57 17.41 -4.68 19.30
N ASP A 58 16.33 -4.00 18.94
CA ASP A 58 15.31 -3.51 19.88
C ASP A 58 14.42 -4.64 20.42
N VAL A 59 14.27 -5.73 19.65
CA VAL A 59 13.47 -6.92 20.04
C VAL A 59 14.26 -8.07 20.61
N ALA A 60 15.60 -7.99 20.62
CA ALA A 60 16.45 -9.12 20.97
C ALA A 60 16.13 -9.65 22.37
N GLY A 61 15.70 -10.91 22.47
CA GLY A 61 15.32 -11.54 23.74
C GLY A 61 13.86 -11.32 24.15
N HIS A 62 13.06 -10.67 23.31
CA HIS A 62 11.60 -10.52 23.44
C HIS A 62 10.90 -11.36 22.37
N SER A 63 10.64 -12.63 22.66
CA SER A 63 10.17 -13.61 21.65
C SER A 63 8.88 -13.23 20.90
N GLU A 64 7.97 -12.50 21.56
CA GLU A 64 6.74 -12.01 20.93
C GLU A 64 7.03 -10.88 19.93
N ALA A 65 7.92 -9.96 20.30
CA ALA A 65 8.37 -8.87 19.46
C ALA A 65 9.19 -9.37 18.25
N GLU A 66 10.02 -10.40 18.46
CA GLU A 66 10.76 -11.08 17.38
C GLU A 66 9.81 -11.77 16.38
N ALA A 67 8.71 -12.37 16.86
CA ALA A 67 7.71 -13.00 16.00
C ALA A 67 6.93 -11.97 15.17
N ILE A 68 6.53 -10.85 15.78
CA ILE A 68 5.89 -9.72 15.08
C ILE A 68 6.81 -9.17 13.98
N LEU A 69 8.10 -8.96 14.30
CA LEU A 69 9.08 -8.49 13.33
C LEU A 69 9.27 -9.47 12.17
N GLY A 70 9.38 -10.78 12.48
CA GLY A 70 9.51 -11.82 11.47
C GLY A 70 8.31 -11.89 10.53
N TYR A 71 7.10 -11.83 11.09
CA TYR A 71 5.86 -11.81 10.33
C TYR A 71 5.78 -10.61 9.39
N SER A 72 6.02 -9.39 9.90
CA SER A 72 5.98 -8.18 9.06
C SER A 72 7.05 -8.20 7.97
N ALA A 73 8.26 -8.68 8.27
CA ALA A 73 9.32 -8.82 7.26
C ALA A 73 8.91 -9.76 6.11
N GLU A 74 8.32 -10.92 6.43
CA GLU A 74 7.79 -11.84 5.43
C GLU A 74 6.71 -11.16 4.56
N ARG A 75 5.83 -10.36 5.17
CA ARG A 75 4.80 -9.63 4.43
C ARG A 75 5.38 -8.54 3.54
N GLN A 76 6.38 -7.80 3.99
CA GLN A 76 7.08 -6.80 3.17
C GLN A 76 7.78 -7.44 1.97
N GLU A 77 8.43 -8.60 2.15
CA GLU A 77 9.00 -9.37 1.04
C GLU A 77 7.92 -9.74 0.00
N MET A 78 6.77 -10.23 0.46
CA MET A 78 5.64 -10.54 -0.44
C MET A 78 5.08 -9.29 -1.14
N MET A 79 5.01 -8.15 -0.45
CA MET A 79 4.55 -6.89 -1.06
C MET A 79 5.52 -6.42 -2.15
N ALA A 80 6.82 -6.58 -1.94
CA ALA A 80 7.83 -6.26 -2.94
C ALA A 80 7.70 -7.16 -4.20
N ASP A 81 7.50 -8.46 -3.98
CA ASP A 81 7.21 -9.41 -5.07
C ASP A 81 5.93 -9.05 -5.84
N ASP A 82 4.90 -8.59 -5.13
CA ASP A 82 3.67 -8.10 -5.75
C ASP A 82 3.94 -6.89 -6.64
N VAL A 83 4.66 -5.88 -6.17
CA VAL A 83 5.01 -4.69 -6.96
C VAL A 83 5.71 -5.09 -8.25
N GLU A 84 6.77 -5.89 -8.15
CA GLU A 84 7.57 -6.34 -9.30
C GLU A 84 6.75 -7.12 -10.33
N ARG A 85 5.85 -7.99 -9.87
CA ARG A 85 4.97 -8.79 -10.73
C ARG A 85 3.92 -7.90 -11.41
N LEU A 86 3.23 -7.07 -10.65
CA LEU A 86 2.13 -6.23 -11.14
C LEU A 86 2.64 -5.13 -12.07
N LYS A 87 3.87 -4.66 -11.85
CA LYS A 87 4.58 -3.72 -12.72
C LYS A 87 4.78 -4.30 -14.11
N LYS A 88 5.27 -5.54 -14.20
CA LYS A 88 5.44 -6.27 -15.47
C LYS A 88 4.09 -6.52 -16.15
N ALA A 89 3.05 -6.70 -15.35
CA ALA A 89 1.69 -6.83 -15.84
C ALA A 89 1.05 -5.48 -16.22
N GLY A 90 1.68 -4.32 -16.01
CA GLY A 90 1.12 -3.02 -16.45
C GLY A 90 0.00 -2.48 -15.56
N TRP A 91 0.00 -2.82 -14.28
CA TRP A 91 -0.90 -2.23 -13.28
C TRP A 91 -0.49 -0.79 -12.96
N ASP A 92 -1.48 0.03 -12.57
CA ASP A 92 -1.25 1.35 -11.97
C ASP A 92 -1.07 1.21 -10.45
N PHE A 93 -0.33 2.13 -9.83
CA PHE A 93 0.09 2.05 -8.44
C PHE A 93 -0.39 3.24 -7.63
N VAL A 94 -0.87 3.00 -6.41
CA VAL A 94 -1.04 4.02 -5.37
C VAL A 94 -0.36 3.54 -4.11
N VAL A 95 0.44 4.40 -3.48
CA VAL A 95 0.92 4.17 -2.12
C VAL A 95 0.31 5.22 -1.19
N LEU A 96 -0.28 4.76 -0.08
CA LEU A 96 -0.79 5.62 0.98
C LEU A 96 0.10 5.48 2.21
N HIS A 97 0.97 6.47 2.39
CA HIS A 97 1.80 6.62 3.58
C HIS A 97 0.98 7.18 4.74
N ARG A 98 1.20 6.64 5.93
CA ARG A 98 0.44 7.00 7.13
C ARG A 98 1.33 6.94 8.35
N PHE A 99 0.98 7.72 9.37
CA PHE A 99 1.71 7.71 10.64
C PHE A 99 0.97 6.84 11.64
N SER A 100 1.48 5.65 11.92
CA SER A 100 1.00 4.87 13.06
C SER A 100 1.53 5.52 14.33
N SER A 101 0.65 6.10 15.15
CA SER A 101 1.00 6.69 16.46
C SER A 101 1.63 5.68 17.43
N SER A 102 1.54 4.39 17.13
CA SER A 102 2.14 3.30 17.92
C SER A 102 3.61 3.05 17.56
N TYR A 103 4.06 3.58 16.43
CA TYR A 103 5.16 3.02 15.66
C TYR A 103 5.83 4.12 14.80
N GLY A 104 6.90 4.74 15.31
CA GLY A 104 7.68 5.74 14.57
C GLY A 104 8.30 5.19 13.27
N PHE A 105 8.16 5.94 12.18
CA PHE A 105 8.82 5.69 10.89
C PHE A 105 10.34 5.74 11.06
N GLY A 106 10.97 4.58 11.21
CA GLY A 106 12.41 4.43 11.13
C GLY A 106 12.76 3.81 9.78
N THR A 107 13.64 4.45 9.01
CA THR A 107 14.21 3.92 7.75
C THR A 107 15.05 2.66 7.93
N SER A 108 15.09 2.07 9.14
CA SER A 108 15.93 0.94 9.51
C SER A 108 15.18 -0.38 9.62
N ASN A 109 13.86 -0.40 9.35
CA ASN A 109 12.99 -1.54 9.64
C ASN A 109 12.24 -2.07 8.41
N THR A 110 12.58 -1.57 7.23
CA THR A 110 12.13 -2.11 5.95
C THR A 110 13.17 -3.08 5.40
N VAL A 111 12.72 -4.15 4.74
CA VAL A 111 13.62 -5.00 3.96
C VAL A 111 14.11 -4.19 2.76
N ASP A 112 15.42 -4.18 2.47
CA ASP A 112 16.01 -3.38 1.37
C ASP A 112 15.24 -3.53 0.04
N TRP A 113 14.89 -4.77 -0.32
CA TRP A 113 14.12 -5.06 -1.53
C TRP A 113 12.70 -4.49 -1.54
N PHE A 114 12.09 -4.35 -0.36
CA PHE A 114 10.79 -3.70 -0.22
C PHE A 114 10.92 -2.18 -0.31
N GLU A 115 11.99 -1.58 0.21
CA GLU A 115 12.30 -0.16 0.01
C GLU A 115 12.45 0.15 -1.49
N ASP A 116 13.25 -0.64 -2.21
CA ASP A 116 13.38 -0.53 -3.68
C ASP A 116 12.00 -0.60 -4.38
N ALA A 117 11.12 -1.51 -3.96
CA ALA A 117 9.77 -1.63 -4.52
C ALA A 117 8.88 -0.41 -4.23
N ILE A 118 9.02 0.22 -3.07
CA ILE A 118 8.29 1.44 -2.72
C ILE A 118 8.75 2.61 -3.58
N ASP A 119 10.06 2.77 -3.80
CA ASP A 119 10.62 3.81 -4.65
C ASP A 119 10.08 3.67 -6.08
N GLU A 120 10.03 2.44 -6.60
CA GLU A 120 9.43 2.17 -7.91
C GLU A 120 7.94 2.56 -8.00
N MET A 121 7.19 2.37 -6.91
CA MET A 121 5.80 2.82 -6.85
C MET A 121 5.71 4.35 -6.85
N HIS A 122 6.63 5.05 -6.18
CA HIS A 122 6.67 6.52 -6.17
C HIS A 122 6.95 7.07 -7.57
N GLU A 123 7.88 6.46 -8.30
CA GLU A 123 8.24 6.91 -9.65
C GLU A 123 7.11 6.77 -10.68
N ARG A 124 6.18 5.82 -10.47
CA ARG A 124 5.21 5.37 -11.49
C ARG A 124 3.75 5.58 -11.09
N GLY A 125 3.48 5.76 -9.80
CA GLY A 125 2.14 5.79 -9.23
C GLY A 125 1.73 7.14 -8.69
N ALA A 126 0.67 7.12 -7.89
CA ALA A 126 0.31 8.24 -7.03
C ALA A 126 0.80 7.98 -5.60
N VAL A 127 1.24 9.03 -4.94
CA VAL A 127 1.72 9.03 -3.56
C VAL A 127 0.77 9.86 -2.72
N LEU A 128 0.15 9.21 -1.75
CA LEU A 128 -0.78 9.80 -0.81
C LEU A 128 -0.18 9.77 0.59
N PHE A 129 -0.58 10.69 1.43
CA PHE A 129 -0.19 10.76 2.82
C PHE A 129 -1.38 11.11 3.72
N GLY A 130 -1.49 10.44 4.87
CA GLY A 130 -2.31 10.91 5.99
C GLY A 130 -3.35 9.93 6.52
N ASP A 131 -3.94 10.25 7.67
CA ASP A 131 -4.74 9.31 8.48
C ASP A 131 -6.25 9.33 8.20
N GLN A 132 -6.72 10.26 7.37
CA GLN A 132 -8.11 10.30 6.94
C GLN A 132 -8.39 9.28 5.82
N LEU A 133 -8.68 8.04 6.22
CA LEU A 133 -8.92 6.93 5.31
C LEU A 133 -10.14 7.12 4.42
N GLU A 134 -11.17 7.83 4.91
CA GLU A 134 -12.36 8.18 4.16
C GLU A 134 -12.05 9.16 3.02
N GLU A 135 -11.18 10.16 3.28
CA GLU A 135 -10.73 11.09 2.25
C GLU A 135 -9.83 10.39 1.22
N ALA A 136 -8.95 9.49 1.66
CA ALA A 136 -8.15 8.66 0.76
C ALA A 136 -9.02 7.76 -0.12
N ALA A 137 -10.04 7.11 0.44
CA ALA A 137 -11.00 6.30 -0.31
C ALA A 137 -11.78 7.16 -1.31
N ALA A 138 -12.23 8.36 -0.92
CA ALA A 138 -12.90 9.29 -1.83
C ALA A 138 -12.01 9.69 -3.00
N TRP A 139 -10.73 9.97 -2.75
CA TRP A 139 -9.75 10.27 -3.81
C TRP A 139 -9.53 9.07 -4.75
N LEU A 140 -9.44 7.86 -4.21
CA LEU A 140 -9.33 6.64 -5.02
C LEU A 140 -10.56 6.45 -5.93
N LEU A 141 -11.75 6.79 -5.44
CA LEU A 141 -12.98 6.71 -6.22
C LEU A 141 -13.04 7.79 -7.32
N SER A 142 -12.69 9.04 -7.01
CA SER A 142 -12.83 10.15 -7.97
C SER A 142 -11.65 10.27 -8.92
N GLU A 143 -10.42 10.30 -8.40
CA GLU A 143 -9.22 10.61 -9.17
C GLU A 143 -8.56 9.35 -9.69
N ALA A 144 -8.42 8.30 -8.86
CA ALA A 144 -7.91 7.01 -9.34
C ALA A 144 -8.96 6.19 -10.10
N ARG A 145 -10.22 6.67 -10.14
CA ARG A 145 -11.36 6.06 -10.84
C ARG A 145 -11.58 4.59 -10.47
N ALA A 146 -11.41 4.26 -9.19
CA ALA A 146 -11.40 2.87 -8.69
C ALA A 146 -12.60 2.02 -9.13
N VAL A 147 -13.80 2.62 -9.27
CA VAL A 147 -15.02 1.90 -9.73
C VAL A 147 -14.92 1.45 -11.19
N GLU A 148 -14.19 2.20 -12.01
CA GLU A 148 -14.04 1.90 -13.44
C GLU A 148 -12.92 0.90 -13.73
N ARG A 149 -12.06 0.65 -12.74
CA ARG A 149 -10.94 -0.27 -12.84
C ARG A 149 -11.46 -1.71 -12.99
N PRO A 150 -10.81 -2.55 -13.83
CA PRO A 150 -11.20 -3.95 -13.96
C PRO A 150 -10.97 -4.75 -12.66
N ALA A 151 -10.04 -4.30 -11.84
CA ALA A 151 -9.73 -4.81 -10.51
C ALA A 151 -8.99 -3.74 -9.69
N VAL A 152 -9.26 -3.70 -8.38
CA VAL A 152 -8.48 -2.97 -7.38
C VAL A 152 -7.92 -3.97 -6.38
N LEU A 153 -6.60 -4.14 -6.34
CA LEU A 153 -5.93 -5.02 -5.39
C LEU A 153 -5.36 -4.18 -4.24
N LEU A 154 -5.79 -4.46 -3.01
CA LEU A 154 -5.33 -3.79 -1.81
C LEU A 154 -4.29 -4.64 -1.09
N SER A 155 -3.24 -3.99 -0.60
CA SER A 155 -2.26 -4.59 0.30
C SER A 155 -1.79 -3.59 1.35
N GLY A 156 -0.87 -4.03 2.18
CA GLY A 156 -0.22 -3.23 3.20
C GLY A 156 -0.60 -3.67 4.61
N SER A 157 -0.42 -2.77 5.57
CA SER A 157 -0.59 -3.13 6.99
C SER A 157 -2.06 -3.10 7.39
N TRP A 158 -2.44 -4.02 8.28
CA TRP A 158 -3.71 -4.11 9.00
C TRP A 158 -4.95 -4.31 8.10
N SER A 159 -5.19 -5.56 7.68
CA SER A 159 -6.42 -6.05 7.05
C SER A 159 -7.43 -6.65 8.04
N SER A 160 -7.20 -6.53 9.35
CA SER A 160 -8.17 -6.93 10.38
C SER A 160 -9.55 -6.29 10.15
N ALA A 161 -10.61 -7.10 10.25
CA ALA A 161 -11.99 -6.69 10.01
C ALA A 161 -12.52 -5.65 11.01
N ASP A 162 -11.95 -5.61 12.21
CA ASP A 162 -12.46 -4.75 13.28
C ASP A 162 -12.04 -3.29 13.08
N TYR A 163 -10.75 -3.04 12.75
CA TYR A 163 -10.17 -1.68 12.68
C TYR A 163 -8.96 -1.56 11.72
N GLY A 164 -8.84 -2.43 10.73
CA GLY A 164 -7.73 -2.40 9.77
C GLY A 164 -7.83 -1.26 8.76
N CYS A 165 -6.73 -0.56 8.46
CA CYS A 165 -6.77 0.53 7.50
C CYS A 165 -7.03 0.05 6.06
N VAL A 166 -6.55 -1.16 5.71
CA VAL A 166 -6.91 -1.83 4.47
C VAL A 166 -8.40 -2.18 4.44
N ALA A 167 -8.94 -2.69 5.56
CA ALA A 167 -10.35 -3.07 5.66
C ALA A 167 -11.29 -1.86 5.52
N ILE A 168 -10.96 -0.72 6.13
CA ILE A 168 -11.75 0.52 6.04
C ILE A 168 -11.79 1.03 4.60
N VAL A 169 -10.62 1.21 3.96
CA VAL A 169 -10.57 1.69 2.58
C VAL A 169 -11.25 0.68 1.64
N GLY A 170 -10.96 -0.61 1.80
CA GLY A 170 -11.57 -1.66 0.99
C GLY A 170 -13.09 -1.70 1.07
N SER A 171 -13.65 -1.60 2.27
CA SER A 171 -15.10 -1.56 2.48
C SER A 171 -15.74 -0.34 1.82
N LEU A 172 -15.12 0.84 1.90
CA LEU A 172 -15.64 2.06 1.26
C LEU A 172 -15.61 1.96 -0.26
N LEU A 173 -14.54 1.40 -0.83
CA LEU A 173 -14.43 1.17 -2.27
C LEU A 173 -15.48 0.16 -2.76
N GLU A 174 -15.67 -0.92 -2.02
CA GLU A 174 -16.66 -1.96 -2.32
C GLU A 174 -18.09 -1.43 -2.25
N LEU A 175 -18.43 -0.66 -1.20
CA LEU A 175 -19.74 0.01 -1.09
C LEU A 175 -20.03 0.96 -2.25
N ALA A 176 -18.99 1.56 -2.84
CA ALA A 176 -19.09 2.41 -4.02
C ALA A 176 -19.13 1.63 -5.35
N GLY A 177 -19.04 0.29 -5.31
CA GLY A 177 -19.13 -0.59 -6.46
C GLY A 177 -17.79 -0.90 -7.15
N ALA A 178 -16.66 -0.59 -6.53
CA ALA A 178 -15.36 -1.01 -7.04
C ALA A 178 -15.17 -2.52 -6.85
N ARG A 179 -14.45 -3.15 -7.78
CA ARG A 179 -14.10 -4.56 -7.69
C ARG A 179 -12.84 -4.74 -6.86
N VAL A 180 -13.01 -4.84 -5.55
CA VAL A 180 -11.90 -4.86 -4.58
C VAL A 180 -11.44 -6.28 -4.28
N HIS A 181 -10.13 -6.48 -4.21
CA HIS A 181 -9.49 -7.72 -3.85
C HIS A 181 -8.45 -7.47 -2.76
N LEU A 182 -8.28 -8.42 -1.84
CA LEU A 182 -7.20 -8.37 -0.86
C LEU A 182 -6.01 -9.19 -1.35
N ALA A 183 -4.82 -8.59 -1.33
CA ALA A 183 -3.58 -9.28 -1.67
C ALA A 183 -3.17 -10.25 -0.56
N PRO A 184 -2.59 -11.41 -0.89
CA PRO A 184 -2.03 -12.32 0.10
C PRO A 184 -0.92 -11.71 0.96
N SER A 185 -0.30 -10.63 0.47
CA SER A 185 0.74 -9.87 1.15
C SER A 185 0.21 -8.93 2.24
N ALA A 186 -1.10 -8.69 2.32
CA ALA A 186 -1.68 -7.83 3.34
C ALA A 186 -1.50 -8.42 4.76
N CYS A 187 -1.11 -7.58 5.72
CA CYS A 187 -0.92 -7.98 7.11
C CYS A 187 -2.25 -7.90 7.88
N ILE A 188 -2.76 -8.98 8.46
CA ILE A 188 -3.99 -8.93 9.30
C ILE A 188 -3.82 -8.02 10.52
N SER A 189 -2.79 -8.28 11.33
CA SER A 189 -2.44 -7.59 12.57
C SER A 189 -0.92 -7.69 12.79
N PRO A 190 -0.33 -7.00 13.79
CA PRO A 190 1.11 -7.07 14.06
C PRO A 190 1.64 -8.49 14.26
N ASP A 191 0.84 -9.34 14.92
CA ASP A 191 1.18 -10.73 15.23
C ASP A 191 0.52 -11.76 14.28
N GLY A 192 -0.16 -11.29 13.24
CA GLY A 192 -0.91 -12.13 12.30
C GLY A 192 -2.18 -12.78 12.85
N SER A 193 -2.63 -12.38 14.05
CA SER A 193 -3.87 -12.86 14.66
C SER A 193 -5.10 -12.03 14.26
N GLY A 194 -6.30 -12.59 14.49
CA GLY A 194 -7.57 -11.92 14.24
C GLY A 194 -8.30 -12.40 12.97
N GLU A 195 -9.47 -11.80 12.74
CA GLU A 195 -10.26 -12.08 11.54
C GLU A 195 -9.86 -11.13 10.41
N GLU A 196 -9.38 -11.70 9.31
CA GLU A 196 -9.09 -10.95 8.10
C GLU A 196 -10.39 -10.45 7.45
N TRP A 197 -10.43 -9.17 7.10
CA TRP A 197 -11.47 -8.62 6.25
C TRP A 197 -11.47 -9.32 4.89
N LYS A 198 -12.65 -9.76 4.45
CA LYS A 198 -12.81 -10.45 3.18
C LYS A 198 -13.69 -9.61 2.27
N PRO A 199 -13.18 -9.13 1.11
CA PRO A 199 -14.05 -8.54 0.10
C PRO A 199 -15.06 -9.57 -0.40
N GLU A 200 -16.23 -9.11 -0.85
CA GLU A 200 -17.23 -9.96 -1.50
C GLU A 200 -16.69 -10.53 -2.82
N ALA A 201 -15.87 -9.75 -3.53
CA ALA A 201 -15.19 -10.25 -4.72
C ALA A 201 -14.09 -11.26 -4.34
N PRO A 202 -14.08 -12.45 -4.95
CA PRO A 202 -13.11 -13.49 -4.60
C PRO A 202 -11.68 -13.04 -4.86
N THR A 203 -10.73 -13.52 -4.03
CA THR A 203 -9.30 -13.29 -4.25
C THR A 203 -8.92 -13.78 -5.66
N PRO A 204 -8.29 -12.92 -6.47
CA PRO A 204 -7.93 -13.28 -7.83
C PRO A 204 -6.78 -14.29 -7.80
N SER A 205 -6.84 -15.29 -8.68
CA SER A 205 -5.71 -16.18 -8.91
C SER A 205 -4.53 -15.40 -9.53
N VAL A 206 -3.35 -16.01 -9.54
CA VAL A 206 -2.18 -15.44 -10.25
C VAL A 206 -2.51 -15.22 -11.74
N GLU A 207 -3.28 -16.12 -12.33
CA GLU A 207 -3.71 -16.03 -13.72
C GLU A 207 -4.66 -14.85 -13.93
N ASP A 208 -5.59 -14.61 -12.99
CA ASP A 208 -6.48 -13.45 -13.02
C ASP A 208 -5.70 -12.13 -12.91
N LEU A 209 -4.71 -12.06 -12.00
CA LEU A 209 -3.88 -10.87 -11.83
C LEU A 209 -3.09 -10.51 -13.10
N VAL A 210 -2.53 -11.52 -13.77
CA VAL A 210 -1.84 -11.33 -15.05
C VAL A 210 -2.84 -10.96 -16.15
N ALA A 211 -4.01 -11.59 -16.19
CA ALA A 211 -5.05 -11.28 -17.17
C ALA A 211 -5.53 -9.83 -17.06
N TYR A 212 -5.77 -9.33 -15.84
CA TYR A 212 -6.15 -7.92 -15.65
C TYR A 212 -5.09 -6.96 -16.16
N GLY A 213 -3.82 -7.25 -15.90
CA GLY A 213 -2.73 -6.38 -16.33
C GLY A 213 -2.49 -6.42 -17.84
N THR A 214 -2.66 -7.58 -18.47
CA THR A 214 -2.38 -7.76 -19.91
C THR A 214 -3.50 -7.25 -20.84
N SER A 215 -4.59 -6.70 -20.31
CA SER A 215 -5.73 -6.23 -21.10
C SER A 215 -5.45 -5.01 -22.00
N ALA A 216 -4.19 -4.58 -22.13
CA ALA A 216 -3.74 -3.66 -23.18
C ALA A 216 -3.36 -4.39 -24.48
N THR A 217 -4.31 -5.11 -25.10
CA THR A 217 -4.22 -5.45 -26.53
C THR A 217 -5.50 -5.05 -27.25
N HIS A 218 -5.67 -3.76 -27.49
CA HIS A 218 -6.46 -3.27 -28.62
C HIS A 218 -5.57 -2.37 -29.49
N GLY A 219 -4.91 -3.00 -30.47
CA GLY A 219 -4.71 -2.36 -31.77
C GLY A 219 -5.61 -3.06 -32.80
N PRO A 220 -5.94 -2.45 -33.95
CA PRO A 220 -5.48 -1.13 -34.44
C PRO A 220 -6.63 -0.11 -34.60
N ARG A 221 -6.25 1.17 -34.73
CA ARG A 221 -7.09 2.16 -35.42
C ARG A 221 -7.44 1.63 -36.82
N ALA A 222 -8.72 1.64 -37.14
CA ALA A 222 -9.25 1.69 -38.50
C ALA A 222 -10.20 2.88 -38.59
#